data_AF-T0L0G8-F1
#
_entry.id   AF-T0L0G8-F1
#
_cell.length_a   1.000
_cell.length_b   1.000
_cell.length_c   1.000
_cell.angle_alpha   90.00
_cell.angle_beta   90.00
_cell.angle_gamma   90.00
#
_symmetry.space_group_name_H-M   'P 1'
#
loop_
_entity.id
_entity.type
_entity.pdbx_description
1 polymer ?
#
loop_
_entity_poly.entity_id
_entity_poly.type
_entity_poly.pdbx_seq_one_letter_code
_entity_poly.pdbx_strand_id
1 'polypeptide(L)'
;MVLKFVESIGGKTLEVLASIYEAIKFTFICTAHMLKPQSYNPAMRMVLTKQIYFTTVQIIPLFTTISVLFGSVIIGVIIVLASEYGLQDKIGSILITFIIDEFSPFFTALLISLRSSAAVNTEIAVMGVNNELNTLKRYRIDLIDYLFLPRIISGMISVVSLSILFSFIMLCSGYIFALFYMHMDFHTYKHLLISAIELKDLLALLIKSLAFGFVIMLIPIYSGLETTNAYTAVPVSVLNGMVKLFVAIFFIEVLSLLLQSL
;
A
#
# COMPACT_ATOMS: atom_id res chain seq x y z
N MET A 1 43.46 -10.96 7.43
CA MET A 1 42.56 -9.93 6.88
C MET A 1 41.42 -10.57 6.09
N VAL A 2 41.71 -11.47 5.14
CA VAL A 2 40.71 -12.18 4.31
C VAL A 2 39.73 -13.03 5.14
N LEU A 3 40.20 -13.79 6.12
CA LEU A 3 39.32 -14.61 6.99
C LEU A 3 38.30 -13.77 7.78
N LYS A 4 38.70 -12.64 8.36
CA LYS A 4 37.78 -11.71 9.07
C LYS A 4 36.77 -11.06 8.13
N PHE A 5 37.15 -10.84 6.87
CA PHE A 5 36.25 -10.30 5.85
C PHE A 5 35.19 -11.34 5.44
N VAL A 6 35.61 -12.59 5.20
CA VAL A 6 34.71 -13.70 4.89
C VAL A 6 33.78 -14.02 6.07
N GLU A 7 34.28 -13.99 7.30
CA GLU A 7 33.49 -14.19 8.52
C GLU A 7 32.48 -13.05 8.73
N SER A 8 32.88 -11.80 8.48
CA SER A 8 31.96 -10.65 8.56
C SER A 8 30.86 -10.71 7.50
N ILE A 9 31.18 -11.14 6.28
CA ILE A 9 30.18 -11.38 5.23
C ILE A 9 29.26 -12.52 5.66
N GLY A 10 29.81 -13.66 6.06
CA GLY A 10 29.03 -14.83 6.47
C GLY A 10 28.08 -14.54 7.63
N GLY A 11 28.55 -13.83 8.67
CA GLY A 11 27.71 -13.40 9.79
C GLY A 11 26.56 -12.50 9.35
N LYS A 12 26.85 -11.47 8.53
CA LYS A 12 25.80 -10.59 7.97
C LYS A 12 24.82 -11.35 7.09
N THR A 13 25.27 -12.30 6.29
CA THR A 13 24.38 -13.11 5.44
C THR A 13 23.45 -13.96 6.30
N LEU A 14 23.95 -14.59 7.36
CA LEU A 14 23.14 -15.40 8.26
C LEU A 14 22.12 -14.55 9.04
N GLU A 15 22.50 -13.37 9.53
CA GLU A 15 21.59 -12.44 10.20
C GLU A 15 20.45 -11.98 9.27
N VAL A 16 20.77 -11.65 8.01
CA VAL A 16 19.77 -11.28 7.01
C VAL A 16 18.83 -12.44 6.73
N LEU A 17 19.36 -13.65 6.58
CA LEU A 17 18.57 -14.85 6.27
C LEU A 17 17.63 -15.22 7.44
N ALA A 18 18.12 -15.08 8.68
CA ALA A 18 17.30 -15.24 9.88
C ALA A 18 16.18 -14.20 9.97
N SER A 19 16.48 -12.92 9.72
CA SER A 19 15.47 -11.84 9.72
C SER A 19 14.40 -12.05 8.64
N ILE A 20 14.80 -12.51 7.44
CA ILE A 20 13.85 -12.86 6.37
C ILE A 20 12.96 -14.03 6.80
N TYR A 21 13.53 -15.07 7.39
CA TYR A 21 12.77 -16.23 7.87
C TYR A 21 11.74 -15.83 8.94
N GLU A 22 12.12 -14.98 9.90
CA GLU A 22 11.22 -14.47 10.93
C GLU A 22 10.10 -13.60 10.35
N ALA A 23 10.41 -12.75 9.38
CA ALA A 23 9.41 -11.95 8.68
C ALA A 23 8.42 -12.82 7.89
N ILE A 24 8.90 -13.85 7.18
CA ILE A 24 8.03 -14.81 6.46
C ILE A 24 7.14 -15.57 7.45
N LYS A 25 7.70 -16.03 8.57
CA LYS A 25 6.93 -16.71 9.63
C LYS A 25 5.85 -15.79 10.20
N PHE A 26 6.19 -14.53 10.50
CA PHE A 26 5.23 -13.54 11.00
C PHE A 26 4.10 -13.30 9.99
N THR A 27 4.46 -13.12 8.71
CA THR A 27 3.51 -12.98 7.60
C THR A 27 2.54 -14.16 7.56
N PHE A 28 3.07 -15.39 7.58
CA PHE A 28 2.28 -16.61 7.52
C PHE A 28 1.31 -16.73 8.71
N ILE A 29 1.75 -16.42 9.93
CA ILE A 29 0.90 -16.47 11.12
C ILE A 29 -0.23 -15.44 11.01
N CYS A 30 0.07 -14.20 10.61
CA CYS A 30 -0.94 -13.16 10.44
C CYS A 30 -1.99 -13.55 9.38
N THR A 31 -1.56 -14.07 8.23
CA THR A 31 -2.48 -14.56 7.19
C THR A 31 -3.31 -15.73 7.68
N ALA A 32 -2.73 -16.68 8.42
CA ALA A 32 -3.45 -17.81 8.98
C ALA A 32 -4.52 -17.39 9.99
N HIS A 33 -4.25 -16.39 10.84
CA HIS A 33 -5.25 -15.82 11.75
C HIS A 33 -6.34 -15.06 10.99
N MET A 34 -6.00 -14.35 9.92
CA MET A 34 -6.97 -13.62 9.09
C MET A 34 -8.05 -14.55 8.49
N LEU A 35 -7.71 -15.80 8.21
CA LEU A 35 -8.63 -16.81 7.68
C LEU A 35 -9.49 -17.50 8.76
N LYS A 36 -9.18 -17.33 10.05
CA LYS A 36 -9.93 -17.96 11.14
C LYS A 36 -11.11 -17.07 11.57
N PRO A 37 -12.36 -17.56 11.50
CA PRO A 37 -13.52 -16.77 11.93
C PRO A 37 -13.48 -16.35 13.42
N GLN A 38 -12.80 -17.14 14.26
CA GLN A 38 -12.65 -16.90 15.70
C GLN A 38 -11.80 -15.66 16.02
N SER A 39 -10.99 -15.16 15.09
CA SER A 39 -10.19 -13.94 15.28
C SER A 39 -11.05 -12.66 15.27
N TYR A 40 -12.28 -12.71 14.73
CA TYR A 40 -13.15 -11.55 14.53
C TYR A 40 -14.08 -11.24 15.72
N ASN A 41 -13.50 -11.23 16.92
CA ASN A 41 -14.18 -10.95 18.18
C ASN A 41 -14.71 -9.50 18.26
N PRO A 42 -15.71 -9.18 19.11
CA PRO A 42 -16.25 -7.82 19.23
C PRO A 42 -15.18 -6.76 19.53
N ALA A 43 -14.18 -7.10 20.35
CA ALA A 43 -13.05 -6.21 20.65
C ALA A 43 -12.21 -5.90 19.40
N MET A 44 -11.90 -6.92 18.59
CA MET A 44 -11.17 -6.76 17.32
C MET A 44 -11.96 -5.86 16.36
N ARG A 45 -13.27 -6.09 16.21
CA ARG A 45 -14.13 -5.30 15.32
C ARG A 45 -14.18 -3.83 15.72
N MET A 46 -14.21 -3.53 17.02
CA MET A 46 -14.14 -2.16 17.52
C MET A 46 -12.83 -1.47 17.14
N VAL A 47 -11.69 -2.17 17.27
CA VAL A 47 -10.39 -1.64 16.85
C VAL A 47 -10.34 -1.46 15.33
N LEU A 48 -10.84 -2.43 14.56
CA LEU A 48 -10.90 -2.38 13.10
C LEU A 48 -11.63 -1.13 12.61
N THR A 49 -12.82 -0.82 13.15
CA THR A 49 -13.59 0.37 12.75
C THR A 49 -12.81 1.66 13.00
N LYS A 50 -12.12 1.77 14.15
CA LYS A 50 -11.28 2.93 14.47
C LYS A 50 -10.10 3.04 13.50
N GLN A 51 -9.47 1.92 13.15
CA GLN A 51 -8.35 1.89 12.22
C GLN A 51 -8.76 2.23 10.78
N ILE A 52 -9.94 1.79 10.33
CA ILE A 52 -10.51 2.21 9.03
C ILE A 52 -10.82 3.71 9.04
N TYR A 53 -11.39 4.24 10.12
CA TYR A 53 -11.65 5.67 10.23
C TYR A 53 -10.35 6.50 10.17
N PHE A 54 -9.32 6.09 10.91
CA PHE A 54 -8.02 6.75 10.92
C PHE A 54 -7.29 6.67 9.57
N THR A 55 -7.28 5.49 8.95
CA THR A 55 -6.49 5.21 7.73
C THR A 55 -7.20 5.67 6.46
N THR A 56 -8.52 5.48 6.38
CA THR A 56 -9.31 5.84 5.20
C THR A 56 -9.92 7.22 5.32
N VAL A 57 -10.75 7.47 6.34
CA VAL A 57 -11.65 8.63 6.35
C VAL A 57 -10.92 9.93 6.65
N GLN A 58 -10.02 9.93 7.64
CA GLN A 58 -9.29 11.13 8.02
C GLN A 58 -8.31 11.63 6.96
N ILE A 59 -7.82 10.76 6.07
CA ILE A 59 -6.88 11.14 5.01
C ILE A 59 -7.59 11.71 3.76
N ILE A 60 -8.90 11.46 3.58
CA ILE A 60 -9.64 11.82 2.35
C ILE A 60 -9.36 13.25 1.88
N PRO A 61 -9.46 14.32 2.70
CA PRO A 61 -9.29 15.68 2.20
C PRO A 61 -7.89 15.97 1.65
N LEU A 62 -6.86 15.45 2.32
CA LEU A 62 -5.48 15.56 1.86
C LEU A 62 -5.27 14.69 0.61
N PHE A 63 -5.78 13.47 0.64
CA PHE A 63 -5.66 12.50 -0.45
C PHE A 63 -6.30 13.02 -1.73
N THR A 64 -7.53 13.54 -1.69
CA THR A 64 -8.21 14.10 -2.86
C THR A 64 -7.46 15.29 -3.44
N THR A 65 -6.95 16.18 -2.58
CA THR A 65 -6.16 17.34 -3.01
C THR A 65 -4.90 16.90 -3.76
N ILE A 66 -4.14 15.96 -3.20
CA ILE A 66 -2.95 15.40 -3.86
C ILE A 66 -3.34 14.67 -5.14
N SER A 67 -4.44 13.92 -5.14
CA SER A 67 -4.94 13.19 -6.32
C SER A 67 -5.28 14.11 -7.48
N VAL A 68 -5.91 15.25 -7.22
CA VAL A 68 -6.22 16.25 -8.26
C VAL A 68 -4.93 16.88 -8.80
N LEU A 69 -3.99 17.25 -7.92
CA LEU A 69 -2.73 17.89 -8.34
C LEU A 69 -1.85 16.93 -9.16
N PHE A 70 -1.59 15.72 -8.66
CA PHE A 70 -0.78 14.74 -9.37
C PHE A 70 -1.52 14.18 -10.60
N GLY A 71 -2.82 13.90 -10.46
CA GLY A 71 -3.65 13.41 -11.57
C GLY A 71 -3.68 14.39 -12.74
N SER A 72 -3.83 15.69 -12.48
CA SER A 72 -3.82 16.70 -13.54
C SER A 72 -2.49 16.80 -14.27
N VAL A 73 -1.37 16.82 -13.56
CA VAL A 73 -0.05 16.88 -14.18
C VAL A 73 0.25 15.63 -15.02
N ILE A 74 0.07 14.44 -14.45
CA ILE A 74 0.45 13.19 -15.09
C ILE A 74 -0.45 12.89 -16.29
N ILE A 75 -1.76 13.03 -16.13
CA ILE A 75 -2.70 12.76 -17.21
C ILE A 75 -2.61 13.81 -18.30
N GLY A 76 -2.38 15.07 -17.95
CA GLY A 76 -2.13 16.12 -18.92
C GLY A 76 -0.95 15.77 -19.84
N VAL A 77 0.17 15.30 -19.27
CA VAL A 77 1.34 14.85 -20.04
C VAL A 77 0.99 13.66 -20.94
N ILE A 78 0.27 12.65 -20.43
CA ILE A 78 -0.11 11.48 -21.22
C ILE A 78 -0.99 11.86 -22.42
N ILE A 79 -1.97 12.75 -22.21
CA ILE A 79 -2.90 13.17 -23.26
C ILE A 79 -2.19 13.99 -24.33
N VAL A 80 -1.30 14.91 -23.92
CA VAL A 80 -0.49 15.70 -24.84
C VAL A 80 0.36 14.78 -25.72
N LEU A 81 1.10 13.85 -25.11
CA LEU A 81 1.93 12.89 -25.83
C LEU A 81 1.09 12.02 -26.78
N ALA A 82 -0.04 11.47 -26.30
CA ALA A 82 -0.91 10.65 -27.14
C ALA A 82 -1.41 11.41 -28.38
N SER A 83 -1.72 12.69 -28.25
CA SER A 83 -2.12 13.54 -29.37
C SER A 83 -0.97 13.82 -30.34
N GLU A 84 0.22 14.15 -29.83
CA GLU A 84 1.42 14.42 -30.65
C GLU A 84 1.85 13.21 -31.49
N TYR A 85 1.72 12.00 -30.94
CA TYR A 85 2.02 10.75 -31.66
C TYR A 85 0.84 10.20 -32.50
N GLY A 86 -0.27 10.93 -32.59
CA GLY A 86 -1.43 10.51 -33.39
C GLY A 86 -2.18 9.29 -32.82
N LEU A 87 -2.07 9.03 -31.52
CA LEU A 87 -2.69 7.90 -30.80
C LEU A 87 -4.03 8.25 -30.16
N GLN A 88 -4.77 9.19 -30.75
CA GLN A 88 -6.01 9.72 -30.18
C GLN A 88 -7.07 8.63 -29.97
N ASP A 89 -7.22 7.73 -30.94
CA ASP A 89 -8.18 6.61 -30.88
C ASP A 89 -7.82 5.57 -29.81
N LYS A 90 -6.56 5.55 -29.34
CA LYS A 90 -6.07 4.62 -28.31
C LYS A 90 -5.99 5.22 -26.92
N ILE A 91 -6.38 6.48 -26.76
CA ILE A 91 -6.22 7.19 -25.50
C ILE A 91 -6.99 6.52 -24.36
N GLY A 92 -8.17 5.95 -24.64
CA GLY A 92 -8.94 5.21 -23.65
C GLY A 92 -8.16 4.02 -23.09
N SER A 93 -7.58 3.19 -23.95
CA SER A 93 -6.76 2.04 -23.56
C SER A 93 -5.50 2.48 -22.80
N ILE A 94 -4.81 3.53 -23.27
CA ILE A 94 -3.62 4.05 -22.58
C ILE A 94 -3.97 4.53 -21.17
N LEU A 95 -5.05 5.29 -21.02
CA LEU A 95 -5.48 5.82 -19.73
C LEU A 95 -5.93 4.70 -18.78
N ILE A 96 -6.73 3.73 -19.25
CA ILE A 96 -7.19 2.63 -18.41
C ILE A 96 -6.03 1.77 -17.94
N THR A 97 -5.18 1.30 -18.86
CA THR A 97 -4.02 0.47 -18.50
C THR A 97 -3.07 1.21 -17.56
N PHE A 98 -2.77 2.48 -17.82
CA PHE A 98 -1.89 3.23 -16.94
C PHE A 98 -2.52 3.52 -15.56
N ILE A 99 -3.76 4.00 -15.51
CA ILE A 99 -4.40 4.46 -14.28
C ILE A 99 -4.86 3.28 -13.42
N ILE A 100 -5.64 2.38 -14.00
CA ILE A 100 -6.32 1.31 -13.25
C ILE A 100 -5.34 0.20 -12.91
N ASP A 101 -4.53 -0.24 -13.88
CA ASP A 101 -3.71 -1.44 -13.67
C ASP A 101 -2.46 -1.12 -12.84
N GLU A 102 -1.84 0.03 -13.04
CA GLU A 102 -0.53 0.34 -12.46
C GLU A 102 -0.60 1.48 -11.44
N PHE A 103 -0.92 2.68 -11.92
CA PHE A 103 -0.60 3.88 -11.18
C PHE A 103 -1.49 4.09 -9.94
N SER A 104 -2.78 3.73 -10.01
CA SER A 104 -3.71 4.01 -8.94
C SER A 104 -3.45 3.21 -7.66
N PRO A 105 -3.30 1.86 -7.68
CA PRO A 105 -2.95 1.09 -6.49
C PRO A 105 -1.59 1.49 -5.92
N PHE A 106 -0.59 1.66 -6.80
CA PHE A 106 0.78 2.00 -6.42
C PHE A 106 0.85 3.35 -5.71
N PHE A 107 0.27 4.40 -6.31
CA PHE A 107 0.32 5.74 -5.74
C PHE A 107 -0.48 5.84 -4.43
N THR A 108 -1.62 5.15 -4.36
CA THR A 108 -2.43 5.08 -3.14
C THR A 108 -1.65 4.42 -2.00
N ALA A 109 -0.99 3.29 -2.26
CA ALA A 109 -0.16 2.60 -1.28
C ALA A 109 0.98 3.49 -0.78
N LEU A 110 1.62 4.25 -1.68
CA LEU A 110 2.69 5.17 -1.35
C LEU A 110 2.21 6.28 -0.41
N LEU A 111 1.08 6.93 -0.70
CA LEU A 111 0.53 7.98 0.15
C LEU A 111 0.10 7.48 1.54
N ILE A 112 -0.56 6.31 1.60
CA ILE A 112 -0.96 5.74 2.89
C ILE A 112 0.27 5.31 3.69
N SER A 113 1.32 4.82 3.03
CA SER A 113 2.57 4.44 3.69
C SER A 113 3.22 5.62 4.42
N LEU A 114 3.22 6.80 3.80
CA LEU A 114 3.82 8.00 4.37
C LEU A 114 3.16 8.46 5.67
N ARG A 115 1.83 8.34 5.78
CA ARG A 115 1.07 8.80 6.95
C ARG A 115 0.78 7.68 7.93
N SER A 116 0.04 6.68 7.49
CA SER A 116 -0.60 5.70 8.36
C SER A 116 0.38 4.60 8.77
N SER A 117 1.19 4.11 7.85
CA SER A 117 2.17 3.05 8.14
C SER A 117 3.27 3.52 9.08
N ALA A 118 3.78 4.74 8.91
CA ALA A 118 4.74 5.36 9.83
C ALA A 118 4.14 5.57 11.23
N ALA A 119 2.88 6.01 11.32
CA ALA A 119 2.16 6.16 12.58
C ALA A 119 1.95 4.80 13.27
N VAL A 120 1.54 3.77 12.53
CA VAL A 120 1.37 2.41 13.05
C VAL A 120 2.70 1.83 13.55
N ASN A 121 3.80 2.01 12.82
CA ASN A 121 5.12 1.58 13.29
C ASN A 121 5.47 2.25 14.62
N THR A 122 5.33 3.57 14.67
CA THR A 122 5.60 4.38 15.88
C THR A 122 4.77 3.87 17.06
N GLU A 123 3.48 3.62 16.85
CA GLU A 123 2.58 3.15 17.91
C GLU A 123 3.02 1.77 18.44
N ILE A 124 3.29 0.81 17.56
CA ILE A 124 3.75 -0.53 17.97
C ILE A 124 5.10 -0.44 18.70
N ALA A 125 6.04 0.36 18.20
CA ALA A 125 7.34 0.57 18.82
C ALA A 125 7.21 1.20 20.23
N VAL A 126 6.36 2.23 20.38
CA VAL A 126 6.09 2.87 21.67
C VAL A 126 5.42 1.89 22.65
N MET A 127 4.44 1.10 22.20
CA MET A 127 3.82 0.05 23.01
C MET A 127 4.85 -1.00 23.47
N GLY A 128 5.84 -1.30 22.64
CA GLY A 128 6.98 -2.16 22.99
C GLY A 128 7.82 -1.57 24.12
N VAL A 129 8.29 -0.33 23.95
CA VAL A 129 9.10 0.38 24.95
C VAL A 129 8.36 0.55 26.28
N ASN A 130 7.05 0.80 26.24
CA ASN A 130 6.19 0.93 27.42
C ASN A 130 5.81 -0.42 28.07
N ASN A 131 6.26 -1.56 27.54
CA ASN A 131 5.87 -2.91 27.98
C ASN A 131 4.35 -3.20 27.89
N GLU A 132 3.60 -2.46 27.09
CA GLU A 132 2.16 -2.68 26.88
C GLU A 132 1.91 -4.00 26.15
N LEU A 133 2.75 -4.35 25.17
CA LEU A 133 2.67 -5.63 24.44
C LEU A 133 2.85 -6.83 25.39
N ASN A 134 3.80 -6.73 26.32
CA ASN A 134 4.04 -7.77 27.33
C ASN A 134 2.88 -7.86 28.33
N THR A 135 2.27 -6.72 28.66
CA THR A 135 1.11 -6.64 29.54
C THR A 135 -0.09 -7.35 28.92
N LEU A 136 -0.39 -7.10 27.64
CA LEU A 136 -1.46 -7.79 26.91
C LEU A 136 -1.25 -9.31 26.89
N LYS A 137 -0.02 -9.79 26.66
CA LYS A 137 0.32 -11.21 26.72
C LYS A 137 0.07 -11.80 28.12
N ARG A 138 0.39 -11.06 29.19
CA ARG A 138 0.12 -11.50 30.58
C ARG A 138 -1.38 -11.63 30.87
N TYR A 139 -2.20 -10.78 30.28
CA TYR A 139 -3.66 -10.90 30.32
C TYR A 139 -4.23 -11.98 29.39
N ARG A 140 -3.37 -12.79 28.74
CA ARG A 140 -3.75 -13.83 27.77
C ARG A 140 -4.55 -13.28 26.58
N ILE A 141 -4.29 -12.03 26.22
CA ILE A 141 -4.85 -11.41 25.02
C ILE A 141 -3.90 -11.71 23.85
N ASP A 142 -4.43 -12.33 22.80
CA ASP A 142 -3.69 -12.56 21.57
C ASP A 142 -3.44 -11.22 20.86
N LEU A 143 -2.16 -10.86 20.72
CA LEU A 143 -1.74 -9.62 20.06
C LEU A 143 -2.09 -9.59 18.57
N ILE A 144 -2.08 -10.75 17.92
CA ILE A 144 -2.35 -10.85 16.49
C ILE A 144 -3.80 -10.47 16.25
N ASP A 145 -4.73 -11.12 16.94
CA ASP A 145 -6.16 -10.89 16.77
C ASP A 145 -6.58 -9.49 17.25
N TYR A 146 -6.03 -9.02 18.38
CA TYR A 146 -6.46 -7.77 18.98
C TYR A 146 -5.80 -6.53 18.36
N LEU A 147 -4.52 -6.60 18.01
CA LEU A 147 -3.72 -5.42 17.66
C LEU A 147 -3.28 -5.41 16.19
N PHE A 148 -2.78 -6.52 15.65
CA PHE A 148 -2.17 -6.54 14.32
C PHE A 148 -3.20 -6.71 13.20
N LEU A 149 -4.06 -7.72 13.33
CA LEU A 149 -5.06 -8.10 12.34
C LEU A 149 -6.05 -6.96 12.00
N PRO A 150 -6.62 -6.21 12.97
CA PRO A 150 -7.47 -5.07 12.62
C PRO A 150 -6.74 -3.97 11.85
N ARG A 151 -5.44 -3.75 12.11
CA ARG A 151 -4.62 -2.78 11.36
C ARG A 151 -4.36 -3.27 9.94
N ILE A 152 -3.97 -4.54 9.79
CA ILE A 152 -3.71 -5.15 8.47
C ILE A 152 -4.97 -5.08 7.60
N ILE A 153 -6.11 -5.53 8.12
CA ILE A 153 -7.38 -5.50 7.38
C ILE A 153 -7.80 -4.06 7.08
N SER A 154 -7.61 -3.12 8.01
CA SER A 154 -7.88 -1.72 7.71
C SER A 154 -7.02 -1.20 6.56
N GLY A 155 -5.74 -1.59 6.47
CA GLY A 155 -4.85 -1.21 5.36
C GLY A 155 -5.35 -1.75 4.02
N MET A 156 -5.74 -3.02 3.98
CA MET A 156 -6.33 -3.67 2.80
C MET A 156 -7.58 -2.94 2.31
N ILE A 157 -8.54 -2.68 3.21
CA ILE A 157 -9.77 -1.96 2.87
C ILE A 157 -9.46 -0.51 2.43
N SER A 158 -8.55 0.16 3.14
CA SER A 158 -8.17 1.55 2.86
C SER A 158 -7.58 1.70 1.47
N VAL A 159 -6.60 0.86 1.10
CA VAL A 159 -5.95 0.94 -0.22
C VAL A 159 -6.95 0.63 -1.32
N VAL A 160 -7.80 -0.39 -1.20
CA VAL A 160 -8.82 -0.70 -2.21
C VAL A 160 -9.77 0.48 -2.41
N SER A 161 -10.35 1.01 -1.33
CA SER A 161 -11.32 2.11 -1.43
C SER A 161 -10.69 3.40 -1.96
N LEU A 162 -9.49 3.74 -1.49
CA LEU A 162 -8.80 4.96 -1.91
C LEU A 162 -8.24 4.85 -3.33
N SER A 163 -7.87 3.66 -3.80
CA SER A 163 -7.44 3.46 -5.19
C SER A 163 -8.61 3.65 -6.16
N ILE A 164 -9.80 3.13 -5.84
CA ILE A 164 -11.00 3.38 -6.64
C ILE A 164 -11.29 4.88 -6.73
N LEU A 165 -11.21 5.59 -5.60
CA LEU A 165 -11.40 7.04 -5.55
C LEU A 165 -10.32 7.79 -6.35
N PHE A 166 -9.07 7.36 -6.26
CA PHE A 166 -7.94 7.93 -7.00
C PHE A 166 -8.13 7.77 -8.51
N SER A 167 -8.44 6.55 -8.97
CA SER A 167 -8.75 6.25 -10.36
C SER A 167 -9.86 7.14 -10.91
N PHE A 168 -10.94 7.31 -10.14
CA PHE A 168 -12.05 8.19 -10.52
C PHE A 168 -11.60 9.64 -10.70
N ILE A 169 -10.84 10.19 -9.73
CA ILE A 169 -10.32 11.57 -9.81
C ILE A 169 -9.40 11.74 -11.03
N MET A 170 -8.52 10.79 -11.30
CA MET A 170 -7.62 10.83 -12.46
C MET A 170 -8.38 10.81 -13.78
N LEU A 171 -9.39 9.94 -13.91
CA LEU A 171 -10.21 9.86 -15.11
C LEU A 171 -11.03 11.14 -15.34
N CYS A 172 -11.53 11.76 -14.27
CA CYS A 172 -12.18 13.07 -14.34
C CYS A 172 -11.20 14.16 -14.79
N SER A 173 -9.97 14.15 -14.26
CA SER A 173 -8.93 15.07 -14.72
C SER A 173 -8.59 14.83 -16.20
N GLY A 174 -8.54 13.58 -16.65
CA GLY A 174 -8.30 13.24 -18.06
C GLY A 174 -9.35 13.79 -19.00
N TYR A 175 -10.62 13.79 -18.59
CA TYR A 175 -11.68 14.41 -19.38
C TYR A 175 -11.42 15.92 -19.59
N ILE A 176 -11.02 16.63 -18.53
CA ILE A 176 -10.74 18.07 -18.61
C ILE A 176 -9.63 18.34 -19.65
N PHE A 177 -8.53 17.58 -19.61
CA PHE A 177 -7.44 17.74 -20.57
C PHE A 177 -7.82 17.32 -22.00
N ALA A 178 -8.57 16.23 -22.15
CA ALA A 178 -9.06 15.78 -23.46
C ALA A 178 -9.98 16.84 -24.11
N LEU A 179 -10.82 17.49 -23.30
CA LEU A 179 -11.69 18.57 -23.76
C LEU A 179 -10.89 19.79 -24.24
N PHE A 180 -9.88 20.22 -23.49
CA PHE A 180 -9.12 21.43 -23.84
C PHE A 180 -8.06 21.21 -24.92
N TYR A 181 -7.40 20.05 -24.95
CA TYR A 181 -6.26 19.80 -25.84
C TYR A 181 -6.63 19.08 -27.13
N MET A 182 -7.63 18.19 -27.09
CA MET A 182 -8.07 17.39 -28.24
C MET A 182 -9.44 17.84 -28.78
N HIS A 183 -10.08 18.80 -28.11
CA HIS A 183 -11.46 19.20 -28.40
C HIS A 183 -12.45 18.02 -28.40
N MET A 184 -12.16 17.00 -27.61
CA MET A 184 -12.97 15.79 -27.56
C MET A 184 -14.18 15.98 -26.65
N ASP A 185 -15.36 15.64 -27.15
CA ASP A 185 -16.60 15.71 -26.38
C ASP A 185 -16.70 14.57 -25.35
N PHE A 186 -17.56 14.76 -24.35
CA PHE A 186 -17.76 13.79 -23.27
C PHE A 186 -18.25 12.42 -23.75
N HIS A 187 -19.09 12.38 -24.79
CA HIS A 187 -19.65 11.13 -25.28
C HIS A 187 -18.55 10.28 -25.91
N THR A 188 -17.69 10.89 -26.72
CA THR A 188 -16.53 10.23 -27.33
C THR A 188 -15.53 9.77 -26.26
N TYR A 189 -15.15 10.63 -25.32
CA TYR A 189 -14.23 10.26 -24.23
C TYR A 189 -14.76 9.07 -23.42
N LYS A 190 -16.03 9.14 -23.01
CA LYS A 190 -16.69 8.06 -22.25
C LYS A 190 -16.73 6.77 -23.04
N HIS A 191 -17.03 6.82 -24.34
CA HIS A 191 -17.06 5.64 -25.19
C HIS A 191 -15.67 4.98 -25.28
N LEU A 192 -14.61 5.78 -25.47
CA LEU A 192 -13.22 5.28 -25.49
C LEU A 192 -12.80 4.65 -24.16
N LEU A 193 -13.20 5.22 -23.02
CA LEU A 193 -12.90 4.62 -21.72
C LEU A 193 -13.67 3.32 -21.48
N ILE A 194 -14.99 3.31 -21.69
CA ILE A 194 -15.81 2.13 -21.42
C ILE A 194 -15.45 0.97 -22.34
N SER A 195 -15.13 1.24 -23.60
CA SER A 195 -14.68 0.21 -24.54
C SER A 195 -13.28 -0.33 -24.23
N ALA A 196 -12.48 0.42 -23.47
CA ALA A 196 -11.16 0.01 -23.04
C ALA A 196 -11.14 -0.78 -21.72
N ILE A 197 -12.16 -0.63 -20.86
CA ILE A 197 -12.21 -1.34 -19.58
C ILE A 197 -12.54 -2.81 -19.80
N GLU A 198 -11.66 -3.68 -19.35
CA GLU A 198 -11.87 -5.12 -19.28
C GLU A 198 -12.03 -5.60 -17.83
N LEU A 199 -12.64 -6.78 -17.65
CA LEU A 199 -12.79 -7.38 -16.32
C LEU A 199 -11.43 -7.67 -15.66
N LYS A 200 -10.40 -7.96 -16.46
CA LYS A 200 -9.04 -8.22 -15.98
C LYS A 200 -8.44 -7.00 -15.28
N ASP A 201 -8.75 -5.80 -15.75
CA ASP A 201 -8.20 -4.53 -15.23
C ASP A 201 -8.78 -4.27 -13.82
N LEU A 202 -10.08 -4.51 -13.66
CA LEU A 202 -10.75 -4.39 -12.36
C LEU A 202 -10.24 -5.43 -11.35
N LEU A 203 -9.98 -6.66 -11.80
CA LEU A 203 -9.39 -7.70 -10.96
C LEU A 203 -7.94 -7.37 -10.58
N ALA A 204 -7.15 -6.85 -11.53
CA ALA A 204 -5.79 -6.39 -11.28
C ALA A 204 -5.77 -5.28 -10.23
N LEU A 205 -6.59 -4.23 -10.40
CA LEU A 205 -6.77 -3.15 -9.43
C LEU A 205 -7.06 -3.70 -8.02
N LEU A 206 -8.02 -4.62 -7.91
CA LEU A 206 -8.45 -5.18 -6.64
C LEU A 206 -7.36 -6.03 -5.98
N ILE A 207 -6.76 -6.96 -6.72
CA ILE A 207 -5.73 -7.86 -6.19
C ILE A 207 -4.47 -7.08 -5.79
N LYS A 208 -3.99 -6.17 -6.64
CA LYS A 208 -2.83 -5.32 -6.33
C LYS A 208 -3.10 -4.45 -5.11
N SER A 209 -4.27 -3.81 -5.05
CA SER A 209 -4.66 -2.97 -3.90
C SER A 209 -4.71 -3.74 -2.59
N LEU A 210 -5.23 -4.98 -2.61
CA LEU A 210 -5.22 -5.85 -1.43
C LEU A 210 -3.80 -6.23 -1.01
N ALA A 211 -2.94 -6.60 -1.97
CA ALA A 211 -1.55 -6.95 -1.70
C ALA A 211 -0.78 -5.78 -1.10
N PHE A 212 -0.91 -4.58 -1.69
CA PHE A 212 -0.32 -3.36 -1.14
C PHE A 212 -0.86 -3.05 0.26
N GLY A 213 -2.18 -3.06 0.44
CA GLY A 213 -2.81 -2.77 1.73
C GLY A 213 -2.39 -3.74 2.84
N PHE A 214 -2.13 -4.99 2.50
CA PHE A 214 -1.57 -5.98 3.42
C PHE A 214 -0.13 -5.62 3.82
N VAL A 215 0.74 -5.39 2.84
CA VAL A 215 2.17 -5.15 3.07
C VAL A 215 2.46 -3.81 3.74
N ILE A 216 1.70 -2.75 3.40
CA ILE A 216 1.87 -1.44 4.01
C ILE A 216 1.55 -1.43 5.50
N MET A 217 0.80 -2.41 6.02
CA MET A 217 0.53 -2.53 7.46
C MET A 217 1.40 -3.59 8.11
N LEU A 218 1.65 -4.71 7.42
CA LEU A 218 2.43 -5.81 7.96
C LEU A 218 3.90 -5.42 8.24
N ILE A 219 4.59 -4.80 7.27
CA ILE A 219 6.01 -4.45 7.41
C ILE A 219 6.26 -3.47 8.56
N PRO A 220 5.50 -2.35 8.69
CA PRO A 220 5.72 -1.44 9.79
C PRO A 220 5.33 -2.01 11.16
N ILE A 221 4.33 -2.90 11.24
CA ILE A 221 4.03 -3.63 12.48
C ILE A 221 5.24 -4.50 12.86
N TYR A 222 5.75 -5.28 11.92
CA TYR A 222 6.91 -6.14 12.15
C TYR A 222 8.14 -5.34 12.57
N SER A 223 8.45 -4.26 11.86
CA SER A 223 9.55 -3.35 12.22
C SER A 223 9.35 -2.74 13.60
N GLY A 224 8.13 -2.32 13.95
CA GLY A 224 7.81 -1.80 15.26
C GLY A 224 8.06 -2.82 16.38
N LEU A 225 7.79 -4.10 16.14
CA LEU A 225 8.05 -5.20 17.09
C LEU A 225 9.53 -5.49 17.29
N GLU A 226 10.37 -5.26 16.28
CA GLU A 226 11.83 -5.42 16.36
C GLU A 226 12.53 -4.26 17.11
N THR A 227 11.80 -3.22 17.52
CA THR A 227 12.37 -2.03 18.15
C THR A 227 12.99 -2.37 19.51
N THR A 228 14.20 -1.88 19.76
CA THR A 228 14.87 -1.99 21.07
C THR A 228 14.09 -1.22 22.15
N ASN A 229 14.20 -1.64 23.42
CA ASN A 229 13.53 -1.04 24.59
C ASN A 229 14.07 0.36 24.98
N ALA A 230 14.24 1.26 24.02
CA ALA A 230 14.68 2.63 24.24
C ALA A 230 13.87 3.59 23.35
N TYR A 231 13.37 4.71 23.91
CA TYR A 231 12.62 5.71 23.14
C TYR A 231 13.42 6.30 21.97
N THR A 232 14.75 6.41 22.12
CA THR A 232 15.65 6.88 21.06
C THR A 232 15.73 5.93 19.87
N ALA A 233 15.34 4.66 20.03
CA ALA A 233 15.30 3.67 18.95
C ALA A 233 14.01 3.74 18.11
N VAL A 234 12.94 4.40 18.60
CA VAL A 234 11.64 4.46 17.92
C VAL A 234 11.76 5.12 16.53
N PRO A 235 12.36 6.32 16.37
CA PRO A 235 12.50 6.93 15.05
C PRO A 235 13.36 6.10 14.10
N VAL A 236 14.39 5.41 14.62
CA VAL A 236 15.27 4.53 13.84
C VAL A 236 14.49 3.34 13.30
N SER A 237 13.63 2.73 14.12
CA SER A 237 12.74 1.65 13.69
C SER A 237 11.73 2.12 12.63
N VAL A 238 11.16 3.32 12.79
CA VAL A 238 10.26 3.90 11.78
C VAL A 238 10.98 4.06 10.45
N LEU A 239 12.15 4.69 10.43
CA LEU A 239 12.94 4.90 9.22
C LEU A 239 13.30 3.57 8.53
N ASN A 240 13.85 2.62 9.28
CA ASN A 240 14.22 1.30 8.74
C ASN A 240 13.00 0.55 8.21
N GLY A 241 11.88 0.57 8.93
CA GLY A 241 10.62 -0.05 8.52
C GLY A 241 10.04 0.59 7.26
N MET A 242 10.09 1.91 7.13
CA MET A 242 9.63 2.61 5.94
C MET A 242 10.50 2.28 4.73
N VAL A 243 11.83 2.23 4.87
CA VAL A 243 12.73 1.82 3.78
C VAL A 243 12.42 0.39 3.31
N LYS A 244 12.28 -0.56 4.24
CA LYS A 244 11.86 -1.94 3.92
C LYS A 244 10.51 -1.95 3.18
N LEU A 245 9.57 -1.12 3.62
CA LEU A 245 8.25 -1.01 2.99
C LEU A 245 8.32 -0.45 1.57
N PHE A 246 9.07 0.63 1.33
CA PHE A 246 9.26 1.18 0.00
C PHE A 246 9.84 0.14 -0.96
N VAL A 247 10.88 -0.58 -0.55
CA VAL A 247 11.47 -1.67 -1.36
C VAL A 247 10.41 -2.74 -1.68
N ALA A 248 9.58 -3.12 -0.70
CA ALA A 248 8.53 -4.11 -0.91
C ALA A 248 7.43 -3.63 -1.87
N ILE A 249 7.01 -2.36 -1.78
CA ILE A 249 6.03 -1.77 -2.70
C ILE A 249 6.55 -1.83 -4.13
N PHE A 250 7.78 -1.37 -4.37
CA PHE A 250 8.37 -1.43 -5.72
C PHE A 250 8.57 -2.87 -6.21
N PHE A 251 8.96 -3.80 -5.33
CA PHE A 251 9.11 -5.20 -5.70
C PHE A 251 7.78 -5.82 -6.13
N ILE A 252 6.69 -5.53 -5.40
CA ILE A 252 5.33 -5.98 -5.75
C ILE A 252 4.91 -5.40 -7.10
N GLU A 253 5.18 -4.11 -7.33
CA GLU A 253 4.84 -3.45 -8.58
C GLU A 253 5.57 -4.09 -9.77
N VAL A 254 6.88 -4.26 -9.67
CA VAL A 254 7.69 -4.91 -10.73
C VAL A 254 7.24 -6.34 -10.98
N LEU A 255 7.01 -7.11 -9.91
CA LEU A 255 6.53 -8.48 -10.04
C LEU A 255 5.15 -8.53 -10.72
N SER A 256 4.27 -7.60 -10.35
CA SER A 256 2.93 -7.54 -10.91
C SER A 256 2.94 -7.15 -12.39
N LEU A 257 3.81 -6.22 -12.79
CA LEU A 257 3.97 -5.81 -14.18
C LEU A 257 4.51 -6.98 -15.02
N LEU A 258 5.52 -7.70 -14.51
CA LEU A 258 6.04 -8.90 -15.17
C LEU A 258 4.96 -9.97 -15.37
N LEU A 259 4.12 -10.19 -14.37
CA LEU A 259 3.06 -11.20 -14.44
C LEU A 259 1.95 -10.84 -15.43
N GLN A 260 1.71 -9.55 -15.67
CA GLN A 260 0.76 -9.08 -16.69
C GLN A 260 1.35 -9.12 -18.11
N SER A 261 2.68 -9.09 -18.24
CA SER A 261 3.37 -9.15 -19.54
C SER A 261 3.52 -10.57 -20.11
N LEU A 262 3.20 -11.60 -19.33
CA LEU A 262 3.25 -13.03 -19.69
C LEU A 262 1.88 -13.52 -20.18
#